data_AF-A0AAN9ZDJ5-F1
#
_entry.id   AF-A0AAN9ZDJ5-F1
#
_cell.length_a   1.000
_cell.length_b   1.000
_cell.length_c   1.000
_cell.angle_alpha   90.00
_cell.angle_beta   90.00
_cell.angle_gamma   90.00
#
_symmetry.space_group_name_H-M   'P 1'
#
loop_
_entity.id
_entity.type
_entity.pdbx_description
1 polymer ?
#
loop_
_entity_poly.entity_id
_entity_poly.type
_entity_poly.pdbx_seq_one_letter_code
_entity_poly.pdbx_strand_id
1 'polypeptide(L)'
;MNGAPGILRLHRNVSVGMAVAGDMMRKSIVYDKKTPDVFYCPQQKPTGFDKMIVRAKPLSKLCELEGKPLPPDYKSDCYNDVDESEYACKEKHRIMMRLHPPGSENLEEDIRKAIQRIMKKKKF
;
A
#
# COMPACT_ATOMS: atom_id res chain seq x y z
N MET A 1 -1.40 17.20 66.80
CA MET A 1 -0.30 16.31 66.37
C MET A 1 -0.76 15.59 65.11
N ASN A 2 -0.04 15.87 64.01
CA ASN A 2 0.31 15.00 62.88
C ASN A 2 -0.76 14.12 62.19
N GLY A 3 -0.90 14.31 60.87
CA GLY A 3 -1.08 13.19 59.93
C GLY A 3 -2.02 13.44 58.74
N ALA A 4 -1.53 14.10 57.68
CA ALA A 4 -2.05 13.88 56.32
C ALA A 4 -1.44 12.57 55.76
N PRO A 5 -2.15 11.82 54.91
CA PRO A 5 -1.93 11.91 53.46
C PRO A 5 -3.27 11.86 52.69
N GLY A 6 -3.48 12.50 51.54
CA GLY A 6 -2.68 12.46 50.33
C GLY A 6 -3.39 11.59 49.27
N ILE A 7 -3.45 12.11 48.05
CA ILE A 7 -3.77 11.43 46.77
C ILE A 7 -5.24 11.53 46.28
N LEU A 8 -5.38 12.54 45.43
CA LEU A 8 -6.37 12.77 44.38
C LEU A 8 -6.57 11.48 43.52
N ARG A 9 -7.74 10.85 43.58
CA ARG A 9 -8.14 9.82 42.60
C ARG A 9 -8.49 10.50 41.28
N LEU A 10 -7.51 10.62 40.38
CA LEU A 10 -7.77 10.92 38.99
C LEU A 10 -8.52 9.73 38.38
N HIS A 11 -9.82 9.85 38.16
CA HIS A 11 -10.58 8.89 37.36
C HIS A 11 -10.01 8.92 35.94
N ARG A 12 -9.14 7.95 35.68
CA ARG A 12 -8.54 7.66 34.40
C ARG A 12 -9.65 7.17 33.48
N ASN A 13 -10.29 8.10 32.76
CA ASN A 13 -11.11 7.76 31.60
C ASN A 13 -10.17 7.19 30.54
N VAL A 14 -10.07 5.87 30.51
CA VAL A 14 -9.45 5.12 29.42
C VAL A 14 -10.40 5.25 28.23
N SER A 15 -10.11 6.18 27.33
CA SER A 15 -10.70 6.20 25.99
C SER A 15 -10.12 5.02 25.22
N VAL A 16 -10.85 3.89 25.23
CA VAL A 16 -10.55 2.72 24.40
C VAL A 16 -10.60 3.14 22.92
N GLY A 17 -9.51 2.89 22.21
CA GLY A 17 -9.22 3.50 20.91
C GLY A 17 -10.16 3.10 19.77
N MET A 18 -10.54 4.09 18.96
CA MET A 18 -11.10 3.91 17.62
C MET A 18 -10.01 3.55 16.59
N ALA A 19 -9.26 2.47 16.82
CA ALA A 19 -8.15 2.08 15.94
C ALA A 19 -8.51 1.05 14.84
N VAL A 20 -9.75 0.55 14.80
CA VAL A 20 -10.07 -0.65 13.99
C VAL A 20 -10.65 -0.31 12.59
N ALA A 21 -11.31 0.83 12.42
CA ALA A 21 -11.96 1.17 11.14
C ALA A 21 -10.97 1.64 10.06
N GLY A 22 -9.88 2.32 10.45
CA GLY A 22 -8.84 2.76 9.52
C GLY A 22 -8.02 1.60 8.93
N ASP A 23 -7.97 0.47 9.63
CA ASP A 23 -7.14 -0.69 9.26
C ASP A 23 -7.79 -1.55 8.16
N MET A 24 -9.13 -1.56 8.06
CA MET A 24 -9.83 -2.26 6.97
C MET A 24 -9.67 -1.56 5.62
N MET A 25 -9.62 -0.22 5.61
CA MET A 25 -9.41 0.57 4.40
C MET A 25 -7.95 0.47 3.91
N ARG A 26 -6.97 0.43 4.83
CA ARG A 26 -5.55 0.24 4.48
C ARG A 26 -5.31 -1.13 3.83
N LYS A 27 -5.94 -2.20 4.32
CA LYS A 27 -5.82 -3.54 3.70
C LYS A 27 -6.56 -3.69 2.35
N SER A 28 -7.27 -2.67 1.88
CA SER A 28 -8.06 -2.76 0.64
C SER A 28 -7.22 -2.71 -0.64
N ILE A 29 -5.96 -2.26 -0.57
CA ILE A 29 -5.04 -2.26 -1.71
C ILE A 29 -4.45 -3.67 -1.83
N VAL A 30 -5.14 -4.50 -2.59
CA VAL A 30 -4.70 -5.87 -2.86
C VAL A 30 -3.74 -5.86 -4.04
N TYR A 31 -2.49 -6.24 -3.79
CA TYR A 31 -1.51 -6.55 -4.84
C TYR A 31 -1.48 -8.06 -5.08
N ASP A 32 -1.96 -8.49 -6.24
CA ASP A 32 -1.85 -9.89 -6.68
C ASP A 32 -0.60 -10.06 -7.55
N LYS A 33 0.26 -11.01 -7.18
CA LYS A 33 1.47 -11.35 -7.95
C LYS A 33 1.15 -11.79 -9.37
N LYS A 34 -0.06 -12.30 -9.62
CA LYS A 34 -0.53 -12.72 -10.94
C LYS A 34 -0.94 -11.54 -11.82
N THR A 35 -1.33 -10.42 -11.20
CA THR A 35 -1.77 -9.21 -11.90
C THR A 35 -1.04 -7.98 -11.34
N PRO A 36 0.29 -7.89 -11.54
CA PRO A 36 1.10 -6.85 -10.91
C PRO A 36 0.81 -5.43 -11.42
N ASP A 37 0.21 -5.32 -12.59
CA ASP A 37 -0.07 -4.05 -13.27
C ASP A 37 -1.35 -3.38 -12.79
N VAL A 38 -2.10 -4.01 -11.89
CA VAL A 38 -3.36 -3.49 -11.37
C VAL A 38 -3.44 -3.58 -9.85
N PHE A 39 -4.16 -2.63 -9.26
CA PHE A 39 -4.59 -2.66 -7.87
C PHE A 39 -6.12 -2.68 -7.81
N TYR A 40 -6.65 -3.15 -6.68
CA TYR A 40 -8.09 -3.20 -6.46
C TYR A 40 -8.49 -2.08 -5.51
N CYS A 41 -9.46 -1.26 -5.91
CA CYS A 41 -9.93 -0.16 -5.07
C CYS A 41 -11.42 -0.26 -4.75
N PRO A 42 -11.81 -0.03 -3.48
CA PRO A 42 -13.20 -0.09 -3.06
C PRO A 42 -14.02 1.01 -3.72
N GLN A 43 -15.24 0.68 -4.11
CA GLN A 43 -16.18 1.64 -4.73
C GLN A 43 -17.12 2.29 -3.71
N GLN A 44 -17.32 1.64 -2.56
CA GLN A 44 -18.20 2.09 -1.50
C GLN A 44 -17.63 1.69 -0.13
N LYS A 45 -18.15 2.30 0.94
CA LYS A 45 -17.76 1.95 2.30
C LYS A 45 -17.99 0.46 2.57
N PRO A 46 -16.95 -0.35 2.84
CA PRO A 46 -17.13 -1.75 3.15
C PRO A 46 -17.69 -1.89 4.57
N THR A 47 -18.71 -2.73 4.75
CA THR A 47 -19.20 -3.16 6.07
C THR A 47 -18.43 -4.38 6.61
N GLY A 48 -17.59 -4.99 5.76
CA GLY A 48 -16.76 -6.17 6.01
C GLY A 48 -15.99 -6.54 4.74
N PHE A 49 -14.94 -7.37 4.83
CA PHE A 49 -14.13 -7.77 3.67
C PHE A 49 -14.94 -8.55 2.63
N ASP A 50 -15.80 -9.47 3.06
CA ASP A 50 -16.61 -10.31 2.17
C ASP A 50 -17.67 -9.53 1.37
N LYS A 51 -17.93 -8.28 1.76
CA LYS A 51 -18.90 -7.37 1.14
C LYS A 51 -18.23 -6.19 0.43
N MET A 52 -16.92 -6.24 0.27
CA MET A 52 -16.16 -5.17 -0.39
C MET A 52 -16.30 -5.30 -1.92
N ILE A 53 -17.03 -4.35 -2.53
CA ILE A 53 -17.07 -4.22 -3.98
C ILE A 53 -15.85 -3.43 -4.42
N VAL A 54 -14.91 -4.10 -5.09
CA VAL A 54 -13.68 -3.51 -5.61
C VAL A 54 -13.70 -3.45 -7.14
N ARG A 55 -12.99 -2.47 -7.69
CA ARG A 55 -12.71 -2.37 -9.13
C ARG A 55 -11.20 -2.43 -9.35
N ALA A 56 -10.78 -3.20 -10.36
CA ALA A 56 -9.38 -3.21 -10.79
C ALA A 56 -9.05 -1.89 -11.50
N LYS A 57 -7.90 -1.31 -11.15
CA LYS A 57 -7.35 -0.07 -11.71
C LYS A 57 -5.87 -0.26 -12.01
N PRO A 58 -5.31 0.42 -13.03
CA PRO A 58 -3.87 0.35 -13.31
C PRO A 58 -3.02 0.79 -12.12
N LEU A 59 -1.87 0.16 -11.89
CA LEU A 59 -0.94 0.56 -10.83
C LEU A 59 -0.45 2.02 -10.98
N SER A 60 -0.40 2.54 -12.20
CA SER A 60 -0.07 3.96 -12.46
C SER A 60 -1.06 4.92 -11.80
N LYS A 61 -2.31 4.48 -11.60
CA LYS A 61 -3.41 5.18 -10.95
C LYS A 61 -3.37 5.09 -9.42
N LEU A 62 -2.48 4.28 -8.84
CA LEU A 62 -2.29 4.24 -7.40
C LEU A 62 -1.41 5.43 -6.99
N CYS A 63 -1.88 6.30 -6.10
CA CYS A 63 -1.18 7.50 -5.64
C CYS A 63 -0.63 8.32 -6.83
N GLU A 64 -1.51 8.82 -7.68
CA GLU A 64 -1.17 9.64 -8.86
C GLU A 64 -0.59 10.98 -8.46
N LEU A 65 -1.14 11.58 -7.41
CA LEU A 65 -0.77 12.91 -6.95
C LEU A 65 0.37 12.88 -5.94
N GLU A 66 0.93 11.70 -5.65
CA GLU A 66 2.11 11.54 -4.79
C GLU A 66 1.89 12.10 -3.37
N GLY A 67 0.65 12.06 -2.87
CA GLY A 67 0.27 12.65 -1.59
C GLY A 67 0.20 14.20 -1.59
N LYS A 68 0.22 14.83 -2.76
CA LYS A 68 -0.07 16.27 -2.91
C LYS A 68 -1.57 16.54 -2.67
N PRO A 69 -1.94 17.78 -2.31
CA PRO A 69 -3.34 18.17 -2.19
C PRO A 69 -4.12 17.87 -3.48
N LEU A 70 -5.32 17.29 -3.34
CA LEU A 70 -6.20 17.01 -4.47
C LEU A 70 -6.65 18.34 -5.12
N PRO A 71 -6.61 18.47 -6.45
CA PRO A 71 -7.21 19.59 -7.16
C PRO A 71 -8.70 19.78 -6.79
N PRO A 72 -9.23 21.02 -6.82
CA PRO A 72 -10.64 21.28 -6.49
C PRO A 72 -11.65 20.53 -7.37
N ASP A 73 -11.25 20.21 -8.59
CA ASP A 73 -12.01 19.49 -9.61
C ASP A 73 -11.63 18.01 -9.72
N TYR A 74 -10.83 17.49 -8.77
CA TYR A 74 -10.43 16.09 -8.75
C TYR A 74 -11.64 15.18 -8.62
N LYS A 75 -11.78 14.25 -9.55
CA LYS A 75 -12.85 13.26 -9.55
C LYS A 75 -12.35 11.97 -8.93
N SER A 76 -12.68 11.78 -7.65
CA SER A 76 -12.45 10.56 -6.90
C SER A 76 -12.91 9.33 -7.69
N ASP A 77 -11.99 8.43 -7.99
CA ASP A 77 -12.25 7.22 -8.76
C ASP A 77 -12.24 5.94 -7.90
N CYS A 78 -11.89 6.10 -6.61
CA CYS A 78 -11.97 5.15 -5.54
C CYS A 78 -12.65 5.77 -4.30
N TYR A 79 -13.24 4.92 -3.45
CA TYR A 79 -13.99 5.39 -2.29
C TYR A 79 -13.11 6.24 -1.37
N ASN A 80 -13.48 7.51 -1.22
CA ASN A 80 -12.88 8.45 -0.27
C ASN A 80 -11.38 8.69 -0.51
N ASP A 81 -10.95 8.67 -1.79
CA ASP A 81 -9.58 8.92 -2.25
C ASP A 81 -8.54 8.03 -1.55
N VAL A 82 -8.94 6.80 -1.23
CA VAL A 82 -8.08 5.85 -0.51
C VAL A 82 -6.79 5.54 -1.27
N ASP A 83 -6.84 5.63 -2.60
CA ASP A 83 -5.75 5.49 -3.56
C ASP A 83 -4.76 6.66 -3.55
N GLU A 84 -5.14 7.83 -3.02
CA GLU A 84 -4.25 8.99 -2.81
C GLU A 84 -3.81 9.13 -1.35
N SER A 85 -4.19 8.18 -0.49
CA SER A 85 -3.78 8.17 0.90
C SER A 85 -2.27 7.93 1.07
N GLU A 86 -1.70 8.40 2.18
CA GLU A 86 -0.31 8.13 2.55
C GLU A 86 0.04 6.62 2.50
N TYR A 87 -0.92 5.77 2.86
CA TYR A 87 -0.76 4.32 2.80
C TYR A 87 -0.68 3.81 1.35
N ALA A 88 -1.51 4.34 0.45
CA ALA A 88 -1.46 3.98 -0.96
C ALA A 88 -0.14 4.35 -1.62
N CYS A 89 0.41 5.52 -1.29
CA CYS A 89 1.72 5.94 -1.78
C CYS A 89 2.85 5.02 -1.30
N LYS A 90 2.82 4.62 -0.02
CA LYS A 90 3.76 3.62 0.53
C LYS A 90 3.64 2.27 -0.18
N GLU A 91 2.42 1.83 -0.46
CA GLU A 91 2.19 0.58 -1.19
C GLU A 91 2.63 0.66 -2.65
N LYS A 92 2.37 1.76 -3.37
CA LYS A 92 2.89 2.00 -4.72
C LYS A 92 4.40 1.83 -4.74
N HIS A 93 5.11 2.49 -3.83
CA HIS A 93 6.56 2.37 -3.71
C HIS A 93 7.00 0.92 -3.44
N ARG A 94 6.36 0.22 -2.49
CA ARG A 94 6.66 -1.18 -2.18
C ARG A 94 6.45 -2.11 -3.37
N ILE A 95 5.38 -1.90 -4.15
CA ILE A 95 5.07 -2.68 -5.35
C ILE A 95 6.12 -2.40 -6.44
N MET A 96 6.44 -1.13 -6.69
CA MET A 96 7.45 -0.75 -7.68
C MET A 96 8.82 -1.35 -7.38
N MET A 97 9.24 -1.37 -6.11
CA MET A 97 10.50 -2.01 -5.68
C MET A 97 10.51 -3.53 -5.87
N ARG A 98 9.34 -4.18 -5.93
CA ARG A 98 9.23 -5.61 -6.23
C ARG A 98 9.25 -5.90 -7.72
N LEU A 99 8.63 -5.02 -8.51
CA LEU A 99 8.60 -5.15 -9.98
C LEU A 99 9.95 -4.81 -10.59
N HIS A 100 10.61 -3.77 -10.07
CA HIS A 100 11.88 -3.26 -10.56
C HIS A 100 12.88 -3.21 -9.39
N PRO A 101 13.35 -4.37 -8.89
CA PRO A 101 14.33 -4.37 -7.81
C PRO A 101 15.63 -3.71 -8.29
N PRO A 102 16.32 -2.94 -7.42
CA PRO A 102 17.55 -2.25 -7.79
C PRO A 102 18.60 -3.26 -8.29
N GLY A 103 19.22 -2.97 -9.43
CA GLY A 103 20.17 -3.86 -10.09
C GLY A 103 19.56 -4.89 -11.06
N SER A 104 18.24 -4.89 -11.26
CA SER A 104 17.58 -5.76 -12.24
C SER A 104 17.49 -5.21 -13.66
N GLU A 105 17.87 -3.95 -13.87
CA GLU A 105 17.77 -3.25 -15.18
C GLU A 105 18.47 -4.01 -16.32
N ASN A 106 19.55 -4.72 -16.00
CA ASN A 106 20.35 -5.47 -16.97
C ASN A 106 20.20 -6.99 -16.82
N LEU A 107 19.29 -7.48 -15.98
CA LEU A 107 19.19 -8.91 -15.67
C LEU A 107 18.96 -9.76 -16.93
N GLU A 108 18.09 -9.31 -17.83
CA GLU A 108 17.88 -9.99 -19.12
C GLU A 108 19.16 -10.03 -19.95
N GLU A 109 19.88 -8.91 -20.03
CA GLU A 109 21.10 -8.82 -20.82
C GLU A 109 22.23 -9.67 -20.22
N ASP A 110 22.35 -9.68 -18.89
CA ASP A 110 23.31 -10.49 -18.16
C ASP A 110 23.03 -11.98 -18.32
N ILE A 111 21.76 -12.39 -18.28
CA ILE A 111 21.35 -13.77 -18.58
C ILE A 111 21.70 -14.12 -20.03
N ARG A 112 21.41 -13.24 -21.00
CA ARG A 112 21.76 -13.47 -22.42
C ARG A 112 23.27 -13.64 -22.61
N LYS A 113 24.08 -12.76 -22.00
CA LYS A 113 25.55 -12.84 -22.02
C LYS A 113 26.05 -14.13 -21.37
N ALA A 114 25.48 -14.54 -20.23
CA ALA A 114 25.83 -15.78 -19.55
C ALA A 114 25.53 -17.01 -20.40
N ILE A 115 24.33 -17.08 -21.00
CA ILE A 115 23.93 -18.16 -21.93
C ILE A 115 24.90 -18.21 -23.12
N GLN A 116 25.23 -17.07 -23.70
CA GLN A 116 26.15 -17.04 -24.85
C GLN A 116 27.57 -17.50 -24.49
N ARG A 117 28.06 -17.18 -23.28
CA ARG A 117 29.33 -17.71 -22.77
C ARG A 117 29.29 -19.23 -22.59
N ILE A 118 28.19 -19.77 -22.05
CA ILE A 118 28.00 -21.21 -21.90
C ILE A 118 27.97 -21.90 -23.27
N MET A 119 27.24 -21.34 -24.23
CA MET A 119 27.18 -21.86 -25.60
C MET A 119 28.53 -21.83 -26.31
N LYS A 120 29.34 -20.78 -26.11
CA LYS A 120 30.72 -20.71 -26.63
C LYS A 120 31.62 -21.75 -25.98
N LYS A 121 31.49 -21.97 -24.66
CA LYS A 121 32.27 -22.99 -23.93
C LYS A 121 31.90 -24.42 -24.30
N LYS A 122 30.67 -24.70 -24.71
CA LYS A 122 30.22 -26.03 -25.16
C LYS A 122 30.61 -26.37 -26.61
N LYS A 123 31.09 -25.39 -27.39
CA LYS A 123 31.55 -25.59 -28.78
C LYS A 123 33.05 -25.92 -28.89
N PHE A 124 33.74 -26.05 -27.75
CA PHE A 124 35.14 -26.48 -27.63
C PHE A 124 35.22 -27.69 -26.72
#